data_AF-A0A0R3NX40-F1
#
_entry.id   AF-A0A0R3NX40-F1
#
_cell.length_a   1.000
_cell.length_b   1.000
_cell.length_c   1.000
_cell.angle_alpha   90.00
_cell.angle_beta   90.00
_cell.angle_gamma   90.00
#
_symmetry.space_group_name_H-M   'P 1'
#
loop_
_entity.id
_entity.type
_entity.pdbx_description
1 polymer ?
#
loop_
_entity_poly.entity_id
_entity_poly.type
_entity_poly.pdbx_seq_one_letter_code
_entity_poly.pdbx_strand_id
1 'polypeptide(L)'
;MGALKFQFGDAGKRNGQFFYPRKGAVFQHNGNFVVCDRGNGRSRMQIISKCGTYMFKISIRFMDIVTGLAVTAKGHIVAVDSVSPTVFVISEEGMLVHWFDCSVFVRGLGVIGSSVGLSRAMCFRVTNV
;
A
#
# COMPACT_ATOMS: atom_id res chain seq x y z
N MET A 1 24.22 -12.11 -12.57
CA MET A 1 24.31 -11.35 -11.29
C MET A 1 23.40 -10.13 -11.39
N GLY A 2 22.67 -9.78 -10.33
CA GLY A 2 21.86 -8.55 -10.31
C GLY A 2 22.75 -7.34 -10.02
N ALA A 3 22.61 -6.27 -10.81
CA ALA A 3 23.29 -5.00 -10.58
C ALA A 3 22.30 -3.95 -10.05
N LEU A 4 22.64 -3.29 -8.94
CA LEU A 4 21.89 -2.13 -8.46
C LEU A 4 21.99 -1.02 -9.51
N LYS A 5 20.85 -0.58 -10.02
CA LYS A 5 20.80 0.50 -11.03
C LYS A 5 20.56 1.88 -10.42
N PHE A 6 19.81 1.94 -9.33
CA PHE A 6 19.29 3.19 -8.81
C PHE A 6 18.87 3.06 -7.34
N GLN A 7 19.04 4.13 -6.57
CA GLN A 7 18.60 4.26 -5.18
C GLN A 7 18.10 5.68 -4.92
N PHE A 8 17.18 5.84 -3.97
CA PHE A 8 16.64 7.14 -3.59
C PHE A 8 16.11 7.14 -2.15
N GLY A 9 16.00 8.35 -1.60
CA GLY A 9 15.46 8.60 -0.27
C GLY A 9 16.48 8.45 0.87
N ASP A 10 16.24 9.22 1.93
CA ASP A 10 17.04 9.19 3.16
C ASP A 10 16.23 8.62 4.33
N ALA A 11 16.91 8.19 5.39
CA ALA A 11 16.26 7.79 6.62
C ALA A 11 15.55 8.98 7.29
N GLY A 12 14.27 8.82 7.62
CA GLY A 12 13.51 9.81 8.38
C GLY A 12 12.03 9.88 8.06
N LYS A 13 11.33 10.81 8.71
CA LYS A 13 9.86 10.98 8.63
C LYS A 13 9.43 12.24 7.88
N ARG A 14 10.35 12.99 7.28
CA ARG A 14 10.01 14.15 6.44
C ARG A 14 9.54 13.68 5.06
N ASN A 15 9.02 14.61 4.26
CA ASN A 15 8.65 14.35 2.87
C ASN A 15 9.89 13.90 2.08
N GLY A 16 9.77 12.82 1.32
CA GLY A 16 10.89 12.23 0.55
C GLY A 16 11.86 11.39 1.36
N GLN A 17 11.72 11.37 2.69
CA GLN A 17 12.44 10.45 3.57
C GLN A 17 11.59 9.22 3.87
N PHE A 18 12.23 8.13 4.25
CA PHE A 18 11.59 6.86 4.61
C PHE A 18 12.02 6.37 5.98
N PHE A 19 11.04 5.90 6.76
CA PHE A 19 11.25 5.30 8.06
C PHE A 19 10.68 3.89 8.05
N TYR A 20 11.55 2.87 8.01
CA TYR A 20 11.17 1.47 7.84
C TYR A 20 10.20 1.25 6.66
N PRO A 21 10.64 1.45 5.40
CA PRO A 21 9.81 1.13 4.23
C PRO A 21 9.44 -0.36 4.24
N ARG A 22 8.16 -0.67 4.02
CA ARG A 22 7.61 -2.04 4.12
C ARG A 22 7.07 -2.59 2.80
N LYS A 23 6.63 -1.71 1.90
CA LYS A 23 6.02 -2.05 0.61
C LYS A 23 6.38 -0.97 -0.42
N GLY A 24 6.47 -1.37 -1.67
CA GLY A 24 6.63 -0.47 -2.81
C GLY A 24 6.03 -1.09 -4.07
N ALA A 25 5.51 -0.26 -4.96
CA ALA A 25 5.02 -0.66 -6.27
C ALA A 25 5.33 0.43 -7.31
N VAL A 26 5.30 0.06 -8.59
CA VAL A 26 5.72 0.92 -9.71
C VAL A 26 4.55 1.12 -10.66
N PHE A 27 4.35 2.36 -11.09
CA PHE A 27 3.42 2.69 -12.17
C PHE A 27 4.05 2.29 -13.52
N GLN A 28 3.39 1.39 -14.24
CA GLN A 28 3.94 0.85 -15.49
C GLN A 28 4.13 1.93 -16.57
N HIS A 29 3.23 2.92 -16.63
CA HIS A 29 3.19 3.88 -17.72
C HIS A 29 4.21 5.03 -17.59
N ASN A 30 4.64 5.38 -16.36
CA ASN A 30 5.57 6.48 -16.13
C ASN A 30 6.79 6.12 -15.27
N GLY A 31 6.82 4.94 -14.65
CA GLY A 31 7.92 4.47 -13.81
C GLY A 31 7.99 5.14 -12.43
N ASN A 32 6.99 5.93 -12.04
CA ASN A 32 6.90 6.47 -10.68
C ASN A 32 6.70 5.33 -9.67
N PHE A 33 7.04 5.59 -8.42
CA PHE A 33 6.94 4.66 -7.32
C PHE A 33 5.87 5.12 -6.34
N VAL A 34 5.06 4.20 -5.86
CA VAL A 34 4.36 4.36 -4.58
C VAL A 34 5.13 3.57 -3.53
N VAL A 35 5.54 4.24 -2.46
CA VAL A 35 6.27 3.62 -1.35
C VAL A 35 5.46 3.77 -0.08
N CYS A 36 5.28 2.66 0.64
CA CYS A 36 4.65 2.65 1.94
C CYS A 36 5.67 2.37 3.04
N ASP A 37 5.73 3.27 4.02
CA ASP A 37 6.63 3.21 5.15
C ASP A 37 5.91 3.44 6.48
N ARG A 38 6.66 3.41 7.59
CA ARG A 38 6.11 3.60 8.94
C ARG A 38 6.01 5.10 9.25
N GLY A 39 4.80 5.61 9.34
CA GLY A 39 4.50 6.96 9.79
C GLY A 39 4.46 7.08 11.33
N ASN A 40 3.71 8.09 11.81
CA ASN A 40 3.51 8.32 13.24
C ASN A 40 2.31 7.51 13.75
N GLY A 41 2.52 6.23 14.06
CA GLY A 41 1.48 5.30 14.53
C GLY A 41 0.68 4.62 13.42
N ARG A 42 0.66 5.18 12.21
CA ARG A 42 0.02 4.60 11.01
C ARG A 42 1.00 4.45 9.85
N SER A 43 0.56 3.73 8.83
CA SER A 43 1.25 3.63 7.55
C SER A 43 1.23 4.98 6.84
N ARG A 44 2.35 5.33 6.22
CA ARG A 44 2.46 6.50 5.35
C ARG A 44 2.72 6.00 3.94
N MET A 45 2.09 6.63 2.95
CA MET A 45 2.34 6.36 1.53
C MET A 45 2.80 7.63 0.84
N GLN A 46 3.83 7.51 0.01
CA GLN A 46 4.43 8.62 -0.73
C GLN A 46 4.57 8.22 -2.20
N ILE A 47 4.28 9.17 -3.10
CA ILE A 47 4.58 9.07 -4.52
C ILE A 47 5.94 9.69 -4.76
N ILE A 48 6.80 8.93 -5.45
CA ILE A 48 8.17 9.30 -5.79
C ILE A 48 8.30 9.18 -7.31
N SER A 49 8.92 10.17 -7.94
CA SER A 49 9.14 10.12 -9.38
C SER A 49 10.09 8.98 -9.75
N LYS A 50 10.09 8.57 -11.02
CA LYS A 50 11.08 7.62 -11.56
C LYS A 50 12.54 8.03 -11.31
N CYS A 51 12.78 9.33 -11.09
CA CYS A 51 14.10 9.90 -10.80
C CYS A 51 14.40 9.97 -9.28
N GLY A 52 13.55 9.42 -8.42
CA GLY A 52 13.75 9.40 -6.97
C GLY A 52 13.34 10.68 -6.25
N THR A 53 12.66 11.60 -6.93
CA THR A 53 12.23 12.87 -6.34
C THR A 53 10.88 12.72 -5.67
N TYR A 54 10.73 13.22 -4.44
CA TYR A 54 9.43 13.27 -3.78
C TYR A 54 8.43 14.12 -4.58
N MET A 55 7.26 13.56 -4.84
CA MET A 55 6.15 14.30 -5.47
C MET A 55 5.16 14.75 -4.40
N PHE A 56 4.49 13.80 -3.75
CA PHE A 56 3.54 14.09 -2.68
C PHE A 56 3.27 12.88 -1.78
N LYS A 57 2.56 13.11 -0.69
CA LYS A 57 2.12 12.10 0.28
C LYS A 57 0.63 11.83 0.07
N ILE A 58 0.26 10.56 -0.01
CA ILE A 58 -1.14 10.14 -0.07
C ILE A 58 -1.75 10.23 1.33
N SER A 59 -2.89 10.88 1.46
CA SER A 59 -3.55 11.14 2.75
C SER A 59 -4.93 10.47 2.81
N ILE A 60 -4.96 9.19 3.18
CA ILE A 60 -6.20 8.44 3.46
C ILE A 60 -6.40 8.35 4.97
N ARG A 61 -7.52 8.90 5.49
CA ARG A 61 -7.75 9.06 6.94
C ARG A 61 -7.83 7.74 7.73
N PHE A 62 -8.32 6.67 7.11
CA PHE A 62 -8.71 5.42 7.80
C PHE A 62 -7.81 4.24 7.45
N MET A 63 -6.56 4.50 7.05
CA MET A 63 -5.60 3.48 6.68
C MET A 63 -4.52 3.36 7.76
N ASP A 64 -4.55 2.28 8.51
CA ASP A 64 -3.66 2.06 9.66
C ASP A 64 -2.43 1.24 9.25
N ILE A 65 -2.58 -0.04 8.88
CA ILE A 65 -1.46 -0.94 8.55
C ILE A 65 -1.64 -1.53 7.17
N VAL A 66 -0.97 -0.92 6.18
CA VAL A 66 -0.88 -1.43 4.82
C VAL A 66 -0.06 -2.71 4.80
N THR A 67 -0.72 -3.82 4.52
CA THR A 67 -0.13 -5.16 4.40
C THR A 67 0.06 -5.59 2.96
N GLY A 68 -0.77 -5.08 2.04
CA GLY A 68 -0.65 -5.27 0.60
C GLY A 68 -0.65 -3.93 -0.14
N LEU A 69 0.19 -3.81 -1.17
CA LEU A 69 0.26 -2.64 -2.05
C LEU A 69 0.55 -3.10 -3.47
N ALA A 70 -0.27 -2.67 -4.42
CA ALA A 70 -0.10 -2.95 -5.85
C ALA A 70 -0.55 -1.75 -6.68
N VAL A 71 -0.14 -1.71 -7.95
CA VAL A 71 -0.63 -0.74 -8.95
C VAL A 71 -1.26 -1.51 -10.10
N THR A 72 -2.47 -1.12 -10.50
CA THR A 72 -3.18 -1.72 -11.64
C THR A 72 -2.59 -1.22 -12.97
N ALA A 73 -2.90 -1.92 -14.07
CA ALA A 73 -2.51 -1.46 -15.40
C ALA A 73 -3.09 -0.09 -15.78
N LYS A 74 -4.23 0.30 -15.17
CA LYS A 74 -4.86 1.62 -15.36
C LYS A 74 -4.23 2.73 -14.49
N GLY A 75 -3.24 2.41 -13.66
CA GLY A 75 -2.61 3.39 -12.76
C GLY A 75 -3.33 3.59 -11.44
N HIS A 76 -4.24 2.70 -11.03
CA HIS A 76 -4.83 2.76 -9.70
C HIS A 76 -3.91 2.07 -8.68
N ILE A 77 -3.74 2.69 -7.52
CA ILE A 77 -3.06 2.10 -6.37
C ILE A 77 -4.09 1.29 -5.58
N VAL A 78 -3.80 0.02 -5.33
CA VAL A 78 -4.59 -0.85 -4.47
C VAL A 78 -3.82 -1.08 -3.17
N ALA A 79 -4.39 -0.64 -2.05
CA ALA A 79 -3.81 -0.78 -0.72
C ALA A 79 -4.74 -1.59 0.19
N VAL A 80 -4.18 -2.56 0.93
CA VAL A 80 -4.93 -3.41 1.86
C VAL A 80 -4.54 -3.07 3.29
N ASP A 81 -5.50 -2.61 4.08
CA ASP A 81 -5.35 -2.42 5.53
C ASP A 81 -5.75 -3.69 6.28
N SER A 82 -4.97 -4.03 7.30
CA SER A 82 -5.17 -5.23 8.14
C SER A 82 -5.79 -4.93 9.49
N VAL A 83 -5.73 -3.68 9.97
CA VAL A 83 -6.35 -3.30 11.25
C VAL A 83 -7.84 -3.08 11.02
N SER A 84 -8.16 -2.23 10.05
CA SER A 84 -9.49 -2.14 9.45
C SER A 84 -9.44 -2.98 8.18
N PRO A 85 -9.96 -4.23 8.16
CA PRO A 85 -9.80 -5.15 7.03
C PRO A 85 -10.50 -4.58 5.80
N THR A 86 -9.83 -3.69 5.08
CA THR A 86 -10.40 -2.81 4.06
C THR A 86 -9.43 -2.73 2.89
N VAL A 87 -9.98 -2.77 1.69
CA VAL A 87 -9.23 -2.50 0.46
C VAL A 87 -9.55 -1.10 -0.01
N PHE A 88 -8.51 -0.32 -0.29
CA PHE A 88 -8.60 1.01 -0.86
C PHE A 88 -8.12 0.96 -2.31
N VAL A 89 -8.90 1.57 -3.20
CA VAL A 89 -8.52 1.88 -4.59
C VAL A 89 -8.33 3.38 -4.68
N ILE A 90 -7.11 3.79 -4.97
CA ILE A 90 -6.65 5.19 -4.92
C ILE A 90 -6.14 5.55 -6.31
N SER A 91 -6.46 6.75 -6.78
CA SER A 91 -5.96 7.27 -8.05
C SER A 91 -4.47 7.56 -7.96
N GLU A 92 -3.82 7.77 -9.10
CA GLU A 92 -2.42 8.14 -9.11
C GLU A 92 -2.17 9.46 -8.37
N GLU A 93 -3.11 10.41 -8.43
CA GLU A 93 -3.07 11.71 -7.75
C GLU A 93 -3.28 11.59 -6.23
N GLY A 94 -3.48 10.38 -5.71
CA GLY A 94 -3.65 10.11 -4.29
C GLY A 94 -5.09 10.31 -3.79
N MET A 95 -6.07 10.40 -4.70
CA MET A 95 -7.47 10.55 -4.36
C MET A 95 -8.12 9.18 -4.14
N LEU A 96 -8.95 9.04 -3.11
CA LEU A 96 -9.71 7.81 -2.90
C LEU A 96 -10.78 7.65 -3.98
N VAL A 97 -10.70 6.59 -4.77
CA VAL A 97 -11.67 6.27 -5.84
C VAL A 97 -12.77 5.38 -5.27
N HIS A 98 -12.38 4.26 -4.67
CA HIS A 98 -13.29 3.29 -4.06
C HIS A 98 -12.66 2.65 -2.83
N TRP A 99 -13.50 2.12 -1.94
CA TRP A 99 -13.07 1.23 -0.89
C TRP A 99 -14.17 0.23 -0.55
N PHE A 100 -13.78 -0.91 -0.01
CA PHE A 100 -14.72 -1.91 0.48
C PHE A 100 -14.14 -2.60 1.71
N ASP A 101 -14.99 -2.76 2.74
CA ASP A 101 -14.62 -3.55 3.90
C ASP A 101 -14.73 -5.05 3.57
N CYS A 102 -13.78 -5.79 4.13
CA CYS A 102 -13.69 -7.24 4.02
C CYS A 102 -14.02 -7.92 5.35
N SER A 103 -14.60 -7.18 6.30
CA SER A 103 -14.90 -7.68 7.65
C SER A 103 -15.83 -8.89 7.61
N VAL A 104 -16.76 -8.91 6.65
CA VAL A 104 -17.73 -10.00 6.43
C VAL A 104 -17.02 -11.30 6.00
N PHE A 105 -16.00 -11.21 5.15
CA PHE A 105 -15.22 -12.38 4.70
C PHE A 105 -14.24 -12.88 5.76
N VAL A 106 -13.79 -12.00 6.66
CA VAL A 106 -12.97 -12.40 7.82
C VAL A 106 -13.83 -13.10 8.89
N ARG A 107 -15.09 -12.69 9.07
CA ARG A 107 -16.01 -13.24 10.09
C ARG A 107 -16.72 -14.54 9.67
N GLY A 108 -16.95 -14.77 8.38
CA GLY A 108 -17.58 -16.00 7.86
C GLY A 108 -16.79 -17.30 8.11
N LEU A 109 -15.57 -17.21 8.65
CA LEU A 109 -14.72 -18.34 9.01
C LEU A 109 -14.69 -18.62 10.53
N GLY A 110 -15.47 -17.87 11.33
CA GLY A 110 -15.47 -17.93 12.79
C GLY A 110 -16.42 -18.94 13.44
N VAL A 111 -17.11 -19.81 12.68
CA VAL A 111 -18.01 -20.85 13.25
C VAL A 111 -17.42 -22.27 13.14
N ILE A 112 -16.17 -22.42 12.72
CA ILE A 112 -15.47 -23.72 12.78
C ILE A 112 -14.21 -23.50 13.62
N GLY A 113 -14.22 -24.10 14.81
CA GLY A 113 -13.36 -23.71 15.92
C GLY A 113 -11.87 -24.00 15.76
N SER A 114 -11.19 -23.72 16.87
CA SER A 114 -9.78 -23.93 17.20
C SER A 114 -8.77 -22.85 16.79
N SER A 115 -8.04 -22.46 17.82
CA SER A 115 -6.90 -21.54 17.88
C SER A 115 -5.84 -21.78 16.82
N VAL A 116 -5.55 -20.76 16.01
CA VAL A 116 -4.22 -20.46 15.47
C VAL A 116 -4.21 -19.01 15.01
N GLY A 117 -3.25 -18.23 15.52
CA GLY A 117 -2.94 -16.90 15.01
C GLY A 117 -2.56 -17.01 13.53
N LEU A 118 -3.51 -16.75 12.64
CA LEU A 118 -3.28 -16.75 11.21
C LEU A 118 -3.34 -15.30 10.75
N SER A 119 -2.16 -14.71 10.54
CA SER A 119 -2.01 -13.62 9.58
C SER A 119 -2.39 -14.18 8.20
N ARG A 120 -3.68 -14.24 7.89
CA ARG A 120 -4.18 -14.75 6.61
C ARG A 120 -3.98 -13.68 5.57
N ALA A 121 -3.08 -13.93 4.62
CA ALA A 121 -2.93 -13.10 3.44
C ALA A 121 -4.26 -13.10 2.67
N MET A 122 -4.95 -11.96 2.61
CA MET A 122 -6.03 -11.79 1.64
C MET A 122 -5.38 -11.71 0.26
N CYS A 123 -5.48 -12.80 -0.51
CA CYS A 123 -5.09 -12.82 -1.91
C CYS A 123 -6.21 -12.18 -2.73
N PHE A 124 -6.12 -10.87 -2.98
CA PHE A 124 -7.01 -10.20 -3.91
C PHE A 124 -6.50 -10.43 -5.32
N ARG A 125 -7.30 -11.09 -6.15
CA ARG A 125 -7.09 -11.07 -7.60
C ARG A 125 -7.49 -9.68 -8.08
N VAL A 126 -6.50 -8.81 -8.28
CA VAL A 126 -6.71 -7.48 -8.86
C VAL A 126 -6.97 -7.63 -10.37
N THR A 127 -8.19 -8.03 -10.74
CA THR A 127 -8.64 -8.09 -12.13
C THR A 127 -9.40 -6.83 -12.49
N ASN A 128 -8.84 -6.05 -13.42
CA ASN A 128 -9.48 -4.97 -14.19
C ASN A 128 -10.49 -4.10 -13.43
N VAL A 129 -10.02 -3.37 -12.41
CA VAL A 129 -10.65 -2.08 -12.04
C VAL A 129 -10.06 -0.99 -12.91
#